data_AF-A0A9E6CK50-F1
#
_entry.id   AF-A0A9E6CK50-F1
#
_cell.length_a   1.000
_cell.length_b   1.000
_cell.length_c   1.000
_cell.angle_alpha   90.00
_cell.angle_beta   90.00
_cell.angle_gamma   90.00
#
_symmetry.space_group_name_H-M   'P 1'
#
loop_
_entity.id
_entity.type
_entity.pdbx_description
1 polymer ?
#
loop_
_entity_poly.entity_id
_entity_poly.type
_entity_poly.pdbx_seq_one_letter_code
_entity_poly.pdbx_strand_id
1 'polypeptide(L)'
;HDLVQQNKIAKVDQVPRMKHNQPDVVLIKTNDKEGLKTRMYRVPFSHQAHEVYNDTCRECHHADLKSCADCHTLTGSKEGNFVRLEQSMHQPGTTQSCQGCHEKKQRQQNCAGCHAFLARDRKQESSACLKCHMAPPPESTGVLYQDGEMQLARMIPEIWQATFGISYDVKIPEKVVIKELTERFEPVEFEHRKVYDYLVKKIEGDKLAGYFHQSEATICQGCHHNSPVSGQPPQCGSCHGKPFNEKYLHAPGLKGAYHRQCMGCHVEMGIEKPANVECAGCHIEKKQP
;
A
#
# COMPACT_ATOMS: atom_id res chain seq x y z
N HIS A 1 32.00 0.72 -18.87
CA HIS A 1 31.49 -0.52 -18.24
C HIS A 1 32.19 -0.87 -16.93
N ASP A 2 33.30 -0.22 -16.57
CA ASP A 2 33.92 -0.37 -15.25
C ASP A 2 33.10 0.34 -14.15
N LEU A 3 32.74 -0.40 -13.09
CA LEU A 3 31.91 0.11 -11.98
C LEU A 3 32.63 1.21 -11.18
N VAL A 4 33.95 1.09 -11.02
CA VAL A 4 34.75 2.07 -10.27
C VAL A 4 34.74 3.41 -10.99
N GLN A 5 34.83 3.43 -12.32
CA GLN A 5 34.68 4.65 -13.11
C GLN A 5 33.23 5.18 -13.12
N GLN A 6 32.21 4.30 -13.18
CA GLN A 6 30.81 4.73 -13.15
C GLN A 6 30.45 5.44 -11.85
N ASN A 7 30.95 4.96 -10.71
CA ASN A 7 30.72 5.59 -9.41
C ASN A 7 31.37 6.97 -9.26
N LYS A 8 32.31 7.33 -10.15
CA LYS A 8 32.94 8.67 -10.18
C LYS A 8 32.16 9.68 -11.01
N ILE A 9 31.12 9.26 -11.74
CA ILE A 9 30.30 10.18 -12.53
C ILE A 9 29.57 11.12 -11.57
N ALA A 10 29.81 12.42 -11.73
CA ALA A 10 29.17 13.44 -10.91
C ALA A 10 27.65 13.37 -11.09
N LYS A 11 26.93 13.34 -9.96
CA LYS A 11 25.47 13.38 -9.95
C LYS A 11 24.99 14.82 -9.95
N VAL A 12 23.87 15.05 -10.61
CA VAL A 12 23.16 16.34 -10.55
C VAL A 12 22.09 16.20 -9.47
N ASP A 13 22.12 17.08 -8.45
CA ASP A 13 21.22 17.00 -7.30
C ASP A 13 19.76 17.25 -7.66
N GLN A 14 19.51 18.16 -8.61
CA GLN A 14 18.18 18.46 -9.13
C GLN A 14 18.15 18.20 -10.63
N VAL A 15 17.66 17.02 -11.00
CA VAL A 15 17.46 16.68 -12.41
C VAL A 15 16.23 17.44 -12.93
N PRO A 16 16.39 18.37 -13.90
CA PRO A 16 15.25 19.07 -14.45
C PRO A 16 14.35 18.10 -15.23
N ARG A 17 13.06 18.38 -15.27
CA ARG A 17 12.09 17.57 -16.02
C ARG A 17 12.50 17.51 -17.50
N MET A 18 12.65 16.29 -18.02
CA MET A 18 12.95 16.05 -19.43
C MET A 18 11.70 16.33 -20.27
N LYS A 19 11.63 17.50 -20.92
CA LYS A 19 10.48 17.86 -21.75
C LYS A 19 10.50 17.12 -23.08
N HIS A 20 9.45 16.35 -23.33
CA HIS A 20 9.21 15.56 -24.54
C HIS A 20 7.71 15.56 -24.92
N ASN A 21 7.03 16.69 -24.70
CA ASN A 21 5.58 16.86 -24.93
C ASN A 21 4.70 15.86 -24.18
N GLN A 22 5.21 15.29 -23.08
CA GLN A 22 4.44 14.40 -22.22
C GLN A 22 3.40 15.20 -21.43
N PRO A 23 2.19 14.65 -21.23
CA PRO A 23 1.14 15.28 -20.44
C PRO A 23 1.50 15.30 -18.95
N ASP A 24 0.93 16.26 -18.21
CA ASP A 24 1.09 16.30 -16.75
C ASP A 24 0.16 15.30 -16.06
N VAL A 25 -1.06 15.17 -16.58
CA VAL A 25 -2.07 14.22 -16.10
C VAL A 25 -2.69 13.52 -17.31
N VAL A 26 -2.93 12.22 -17.16
CA VAL A 26 -3.50 11.36 -18.20
C VAL A 26 -4.72 10.65 -17.66
N LEU A 27 -5.79 10.57 -18.44
CA LEU A 27 -6.86 9.61 -18.17
C LEU A 27 -6.53 8.32 -18.91
N ILE A 28 -6.32 7.21 -18.19
CA ILE A 28 -5.98 5.93 -18.81
C ILE A 28 -7.14 5.47 -19.69
N LYS A 29 -6.87 5.38 -21.00
CA LYS A 29 -7.84 5.00 -22.04
C LYS A 29 -7.75 3.51 -22.32
N THR A 30 -8.83 2.95 -22.85
CA THR A 30 -8.85 1.55 -23.32
C THR A 30 -8.49 1.42 -24.79
N ASN A 31 -8.46 2.54 -25.53
CA ASN A 31 -8.31 2.60 -27.00
C ASN A 31 -9.22 1.63 -27.76
N ASP A 32 -10.33 1.24 -27.13
CA ASP A 32 -11.29 0.31 -27.70
C ASP A 32 -12.13 0.99 -28.78
N LYS A 33 -12.13 0.39 -29.98
CA LYS A 33 -12.88 0.86 -31.13
C LYS A 33 -14.19 0.09 -31.34
N GLU A 34 -14.37 -1.03 -30.62
CA GLU A 34 -15.48 -1.97 -30.81
C GLU A 34 -16.65 -1.70 -29.85
N GLY A 35 -16.54 -0.73 -28.95
CA GLY A 35 -17.60 -0.35 -28.01
C GLY A 35 -17.76 -1.35 -26.85
N LEU A 36 -16.71 -2.10 -26.53
CA LEU A 36 -16.67 -3.02 -25.40
C LEU A 36 -16.95 -2.27 -24.09
N LYS A 37 -17.95 -2.76 -23.35
CA LYS A 37 -18.29 -2.19 -22.04
C LYS A 37 -17.17 -2.45 -21.04
N THR A 38 -16.60 -1.37 -20.52
CA THR A 38 -15.63 -1.42 -19.41
C THR A 38 -16.37 -1.66 -18.10
N ARG A 39 -15.84 -2.58 -17.27
CA ARG A 39 -16.43 -2.90 -15.95
C ARG A 39 -16.04 -1.93 -14.85
N MET A 40 -15.00 -1.14 -15.08
CA MET A 40 -14.45 -0.20 -14.12
C MET A 40 -14.48 1.22 -14.67
N TYR A 41 -14.50 2.20 -13.77
CA TYR A 41 -14.31 3.60 -14.14
C TYR A 41 -12.89 3.86 -14.67
N ARG A 42 -12.71 4.99 -15.35
CA ARG A 42 -11.39 5.38 -15.87
C ARG A 42 -10.46 5.80 -14.73
N VAL A 43 -9.16 5.63 -14.95
CA VAL A 43 -8.13 5.96 -13.95
C VAL A 43 -7.45 7.26 -14.35
N PRO A 44 -7.62 8.35 -13.59
CA PRO A 44 -6.84 9.54 -13.82
C PRO A 44 -5.47 9.40 -13.14
N PHE A 45 -4.40 9.72 -13.86
CA PHE A 45 -3.03 9.38 -13.53
C PHE A 45 -2.12 10.60 -13.62
N SER A 46 -1.47 10.95 -12.51
CA SER A 46 -0.49 12.05 -12.47
C SER A 46 0.84 11.60 -13.08
N HIS A 47 1.00 11.78 -14.39
CA HIS A 47 2.22 11.43 -15.10
C HIS A 47 3.40 12.27 -14.61
N GLN A 48 3.23 13.57 -14.42
CA GLN A 48 4.27 14.47 -13.94
C GLN A 48 4.83 14.06 -12.58
N ALA A 49 3.99 13.62 -11.64
CA ALA A 49 4.48 13.17 -10.33
C ALA A 49 5.29 11.87 -10.47
N HIS A 50 4.83 10.94 -11.31
CA HIS A 50 5.53 9.67 -11.54
C HIS A 50 6.86 9.84 -12.30
N GLU A 51 7.02 10.89 -13.11
CA GLU A 51 8.31 11.25 -13.70
C GLU A 51 9.38 11.56 -12.63
N VAL A 52 8.98 12.09 -11.47
CA VAL A 52 9.88 12.41 -10.36
C VAL A 52 10.20 11.18 -9.51
N TYR A 53 9.28 10.20 -9.45
CA TYR A 53 9.42 9.02 -8.60
C TYR A 53 10.18 7.84 -9.25
N ASN A 54 10.56 7.99 -10.52
CA ASN A 54 11.23 6.97 -11.31
C ASN A 54 12.50 7.51 -11.96
N ASP A 55 13.52 6.66 -12.06
CA ASP A 55 14.82 7.07 -12.62
C ASP A 55 14.78 7.20 -14.15
N THR A 56 13.89 6.47 -14.81
CA THR A 56 13.76 6.47 -16.27
C THR A 56 12.33 6.31 -16.74
N CYS A 57 12.02 6.80 -17.94
CA CYS A 57 10.73 6.53 -18.60
C CYS A 57 10.52 5.03 -18.85
N ARG A 58 11.60 4.25 -19.00
CA ARG A 58 11.58 2.83 -19.35
C ARG A 58 11.11 1.92 -18.22
N GLU A 59 11.01 2.43 -16.98
CA GLU A 59 10.38 1.70 -15.87
C GLU A 59 8.93 1.33 -16.21
N CYS A 60 8.20 2.25 -16.86
CA CYS A 60 6.83 2.03 -17.35
C CYS A 60 6.81 1.75 -18.86
N HIS A 61 7.44 2.62 -19.65
CA HIS A 61 7.53 2.53 -21.10
C HIS A 61 8.61 1.52 -21.52
N HIS A 62 8.37 0.25 -21.22
CA HIS A 62 9.35 -0.82 -21.36
C HIS A 62 9.66 -1.21 -22.82
N ALA A 63 8.83 -0.78 -23.77
CA ALA A 63 9.01 -1.05 -25.20
C ALA A 63 9.20 0.26 -26.00
N ASP A 64 8.20 1.14 -25.96
CA ASP A 64 8.22 2.47 -26.58
C ASP A 64 7.47 3.49 -25.71
N LEU A 65 7.51 4.77 -26.11
CA LEU A 65 6.88 5.88 -25.39
C LEU A 65 5.39 6.07 -25.76
N LYS A 66 4.73 5.07 -26.35
CA LYS A 66 3.31 5.16 -26.73
C LYS A 66 2.40 4.76 -25.56
N SER A 67 1.09 4.88 -25.79
CA SER A 67 0.08 4.49 -24.81
C SER A 67 0.13 2.99 -24.55
N CYS A 68 -0.02 2.58 -23.29
CA CYS A 68 -0.10 1.17 -22.92
C CYS A 68 -1.19 0.44 -23.72
N ALA A 69 -2.33 1.11 -23.94
CA ALA A 69 -3.50 0.55 -24.62
C ALA A 69 -3.31 0.34 -26.13
N ASP A 70 -2.19 0.80 -26.72
CA ASP A 70 -1.88 0.53 -28.13
C ASP A 70 -1.45 -0.94 -28.33
N CYS A 71 -0.89 -1.58 -27.30
CA CYS A 71 -0.51 -3.00 -27.30
C CYS A 71 -1.32 -3.83 -26.29
N HIS A 72 -1.64 -3.25 -25.13
CA HIS A 72 -2.40 -3.91 -24.07
C HIS A 72 -3.88 -3.55 -24.16
N THR A 73 -4.59 -4.15 -25.12
CA THR A 73 -6.03 -3.93 -25.31
C THR A 73 -6.87 -4.68 -24.27
N LEU A 74 -8.19 -4.46 -24.26
CA LEU A 74 -9.11 -5.15 -23.35
C LEU A 74 -9.10 -6.68 -23.54
N THR A 75 -8.95 -7.15 -24.78
CA THR A 75 -8.90 -8.56 -25.15
C THR A 75 -7.48 -9.11 -25.25
N GLY A 76 -6.48 -8.22 -25.30
CA GLY A 76 -5.08 -8.52 -25.58
C GLY A 76 -4.79 -8.51 -27.08
N SER A 77 -3.64 -7.98 -27.48
CA SER A 77 -3.19 -7.97 -28.88
C SER A 77 -1.92 -8.80 -29.06
N LYS A 78 -1.59 -9.15 -30.31
CA LYS A 78 -0.36 -9.88 -30.62
C LYS A 78 0.89 -9.04 -30.28
N GLU A 79 0.84 -7.74 -30.53
CA GLU A 79 1.91 -6.77 -30.26
C GLU A 79 2.20 -6.67 -28.75
N GLY A 80 1.16 -6.77 -27.92
CA GLY A 80 1.28 -6.83 -26.45
C GLY A 80 1.51 -8.24 -25.89
N ASN A 81 1.87 -9.23 -26.72
CA ASN A 81 2.00 -10.65 -26.32
C ASN A 81 0.74 -11.20 -25.61
N PHE A 82 -0.44 -10.71 -26.01
CA PHE A 82 -1.74 -11.03 -25.44
C PHE A 82 -1.90 -10.67 -23.95
N VAL A 83 -1.01 -9.86 -23.39
CA VAL A 83 -1.18 -9.25 -22.07
C VAL A 83 -2.30 -8.21 -22.18
N ARG A 84 -3.38 -8.44 -21.44
CA ARG A 84 -4.56 -7.55 -21.43
C ARG A 84 -4.27 -6.26 -20.67
N LEU A 85 -5.05 -5.21 -20.94
CA LEU A 85 -4.97 -3.93 -20.24
C LEU A 85 -5.02 -4.11 -18.71
N GLU A 86 -5.96 -4.92 -18.21
CA GLU A 86 -6.08 -5.23 -16.78
C GLU A 86 -4.78 -5.80 -16.21
N GLN A 87 -4.16 -6.74 -16.91
CA GLN A 87 -2.92 -7.37 -16.47
C GLN A 87 -1.77 -6.37 -16.48
N SER A 88 -1.65 -5.55 -17.53
CA SER A 88 -0.61 -4.51 -17.62
C SER A 88 -0.65 -3.51 -16.46
N MET A 89 -1.84 -3.27 -15.87
CA MET A 89 -2.02 -2.31 -14.78
C MET A 89 -1.96 -2.94 -13.38
N HIS A 90 -2.30 -4.22 -13.24
CA HIS A 90 -2.47 -4.88 -11.93
C HIS A 90 -1.52 -6.04 -11.66
N GLN A 91 -0.71 -6.47 -12.63
CA GLN A 91 0.12 -7.67 -12.45
C GLN A 91 1.10 -7.51 -11.28
N PRO A 92 1.03 -8.36 -10.24
CA PRO A 92 1.95 -8.30 -9.12
C PRO A 92 3.36 -8.74 -9.56
N GLY A 93 4.38 -8.28 -8.83
CA GLY A 93 5.77 -8.72 -9.05
C GLY A 93 6.50 -8.11 -10.26
N THR A 94 5.87 -7.20 -11.01
CA THR A 94 6.51 -6.39 -12.06
C THR A 94 6.48 -4.91 -11.68
N THR A 95 7.49 -4.13 -12.08
CA THR A 95 7.49 -2.66 -11.89
C THR A 95 6.78 -1.90 -13.02
N GLN A 96 6.37 -2.59 -14.09
CA GLN A 96 5.67 -1.98 -15.21
C GLN A 96 4.17 -1.76 -14.94
N SER A 97 3.63 -2.42 -13.91
CA SER A 97 2.24 -2.28 -13.51
C SER A 97 2.10 -1.33 -12.30
N CYS A 98 0.94 -0.69 -12.19
CA CYS A 98 0.63 0.19 -11.06
C CYS A 98 0.71 -0.59 -9.74
N GLN A 99 0.02 -1.73 -9.67
CA GLN A 99 -0.01 -2.54 -8.45
C GLN A 99 1.36 -3.12 -8.11
N GLY A 100 2.08 -3.68 -9.08
CA GLY A 100 3.36 -4.34 -8.83
C GLY A 100 4.46 -3.35 -8.44
N CYS A 101 4.50 -2.15 -9.04
CA CYS A 101 5.43 -1.10 -8.62
C CYS A 101 5.11 -0.61 -7.19
N HIS A 102 3.83 -0.39 -6.87
CA HIS A 102 3.42 0.02 -5.52
C HIS A 102 3.71 -1.08 -4.49
N GLU A 103 3.51 -2.35 -4.82
CA GLU A 103 3.90 -3.48 -3.98
C GLU A 103 5.41 -3.53 -3.73
N LYS A 104 6.24 -3.19 -4.72
CA LYS A 104 7.69 -3.07 -4.53
C LYS A 104 8.03 -1.95 -3.54
N LYS A 105 7.33 -0.80 -3.60
CA LYS A 105 7.51 0.29 -2.63
C LYS A 105 7.08 -0.11 -1.23
N GLN A 106 6.01 -0.89 -1.09
CA GLN A 106 5.54 -1.42 0.21
C GLN A 106 6.54 -2.37 0.91
N ARG A 107 7.54 -2.91 0.19
CA ARG A 107 8.61 -3.74 0.76
C ARG A 107 9.78 -2.93 1.32
N GLN A 108 9.74 -1.60 1.21
CA GLN A 108 10.74 -0.75 1.85
C GLN A 108 10.61 -0.85 3.38
N GLN A 109 11.72 -0.69 4.08
CA GLN A 109 11.82 -0.88 5.53
C GLN A 109 10.76 -0.11 6.34
N ASN A 110 10.41 1.11 5.92
CA ASN A 110 9.40 1.93 6.61
C ASN A 110 7.96 1.45 6.41
N CYS A 111 7.70 0.54 5.46
CA CYS A 111 6.38 0.03 5.09
C CYS A 111 6.23 -1.48 5.41
N ALA A 112 7.33 -2.22 5.29
CA ALA A 112 7.34 -3.68 5.36
C ALA A 112 6.84 -4.23 6.70
N GLY A 113 7.05 -3.49 7.80
CA GLY A 113 6.56 -3.86 9.14
C GLY A 113 5.06 -4.13 9.21
N CYS A 114 4.26 -3.47 8.36
CA CYS A 114 2.84 -3.76 8.20
C CYS A 114 2.58 -4.61 6.94
N HIS A 115 3.15 -4.22 5.80
CA HIS A 115 2.79 -4.79 4.50
C HIS A 115 3.32 -6.21 4.24
N ALA A 116 4.32 -6.69 4.99
CA ALA A 116 4.80 -8.07 4.88
C ALA A 116 3.81 -9.10 5.46
N PHE A 117 2.96 -8.69 6.40
CA PHE A 117 2.06 -9.57 7.16
C PHE A 117 0.59 -9.46 6.74
N LEU A 118 0.24 -8.45 5.94
CA LEU A 118 -1.08 -8.32 5.36
C LEU A 118 -1.25 -9.35 4.24
N ALA A 119 -2.26 -10.21 4.37
CA ALA A 119 -2.53 -11.24 3.38
C ALA A 119 -2.80 -10.61 2.00
N ARG A 120 -2.01 -11.03 1.00
CA ARG A 120 -2.16 -10.61 -0.41
C ARG A 120 -3.44 -11.13 -1.06
N ASP A 121 -3.96 -12.23 -0.54
CA ASP A 121 -5.19 -12.88 -0.99
C ASP A 121 -6.44 -12.35 -0.27
N ARG A 122 -6.34 -11.23 0.46
CA ARG A 122 -7.54 -10.50 0.86
C ARG A 122 -8.33 -10.22 -0.39
N LYS A 123 -9.59 -10.69 -0.45
CA LYS A 123 -10.57 -10.13 -1.39
C LYS A 123 -10.44 -8.62 -1.29
N GLN A 124 -9.95 -7.99 -2.35
CA GLN A 124 -9.85 -6.53 -2.37
C GLN A 124 -11.28 -6.03 -2.16
N GLU A 125 -11.48 -5.34 -1.03
CA GLU A 125 -12.70 -4.61 -0.79
C GLU A 125 -12.93 -3.67 -1.98
N SER A 126 -14.17 -3.53 -2.43
CA SER A 126 -14.52 -2.69 -3.60
C SER A 126 -14.00 -1.25 -3.47
N SER A 127 -13.83 -0.77 -2.23
CA SER A 127 -13.24 0.53 -1.89
C SER A 127 -11.77 0.68 -2.28
N ALA A 128 -11.00 -0.40 -2.34
CA ALA A 128 -9.60 -0.38 -2.77
C ALA A 128 -9.49 -0.05 -4.27
N CYS A 129 -10.42 -0.57 -5.08
CA CYS A 129 -10.47 -0.33 -6.52
C CYS A 129 -10.75 1.15 -6.83
N LEU A 130 -11.61 1.79 -6.02
CA LEU A 130 -12.00 3.20 -6.19
C LEU A 130 -10.85 4.18 -5.91
N LYS A 131 -9.73 3.73 -5.32
CA LYS A 131 -8.53 4.56 -5.16
C LYS A 131 -7.89 4.90 -6.51
N CYS A 132 -8.06 4.07 -7.53
CA CYS A 132 -7.59 4.37 -8.88
C CYS A 132 -8.77 4.59 -9.83
N HIS A 133 -9.79 3.73 -9.75
CA HIS A 133 -10.96 3.78 -10.63
C HIS A 133 -12.00 4.77 -10.12
N MET A 134 -11.84 6.04 -10.49
CA MET A 134 -12.66 7.13 -9.98
C MET A 134 -13.94 7.29 -10.79
N ALA A 135 -15.08 7.25 -10.09
CA ALA A 135 -16.38 7.51 -10.69
C ALA A 135 -16.43 8.91 -11.34
N PRO A 136 -17.15 9.07 -12.46
CA PRO A 136 -17.40 10.39 -13.01
C PRO A 136 -18.05 11.28 -11.96
N PRO A 137 -17.71 12.59 -11.92
CA PRO A 137 -18.50 13.55 -11.18
C PRO A 137 -19.92 13.59 -11.77
N PRO A 138 -20.95 13.93 -10.95
CA PRO A 138 -22.32 14.05 -11.42
C PRO A 138 -22.45 15.00 -12.63
N GLU A 139 -23.39 14.72 -13.54
CA GLU A 139 -23.63 15.56 -14.73
C GLU A 139 -23.89 17.04 -14.40
N SER A 140 -24.44 17.31 -13.21
CA SER A 140 -24.67 18.66 -12.68
C SER A 140 -23.39 19.48 -12.45
N THR A 141 -22.22 18.86 -12.49
CA THR A 141 -20.92 19.55 -12.39
C THR A 141 -20.45 20.14 -13.72
N GLY A 142 -21.12 19.82 -14.84
CA GLY A 142 -20.78 20.34 -16.17
C GLY A 142 -19.46 19.81 -16.76
N VAL A 143 -18.84 18.81 -16.15
CA VAL A 143 -17.57 18.21 -16.61
C VAL A 143 -17.85 17.16 -17.70
N LEU A 144 -17.73 17.55 -18.98
CA LEU A 144 -17.86 16.64 -20.12
C LEU A 144 -16.53 15.93 -20.42
N TYR A 145 -16.52 14.61 -20.62
CA TYR A 145 -15.32 13.79 -20.83
C TYR A 145 -14.46 14.10 -22.07
N GLN A 146 -14.84 15.03 -22.96
CA GLN A 146 -14.00 15.37 -24.13
C GLN A 146 -13.17 16.63 -23.92
N ASP A 147 -13.78 17.72 -23.45
CA ASP A 147 -13.06 18.95 -23.05
C ASP A 147 -12.63 18.93 -21.56
N GLY A 148 -13.19 17.99 -20.79
CA GLY A 148 -13.08 17.87 -19.34
C GLY A 148 -12.26 16.68 -18.83
N GLU A 149 -11.52 15.93 -19.66
CA GLU A 149 -10.52 14.96 -19.13
C GLU A 149 -9.45 15.69 -18.31
N MET A 150 -8.99 16.84 -18.81
CA MET A 150 -7.98 17.67 -18.13
C MET A 150 -8.57 18.44 -16.93
N GLN A 151 -9.87 18.77 -16.98
CA GLN A 151 -10.56 19.41 -15.87
C GLN A 151 -10.89 18.41 -14.75
N LEU A 152 -11.36 17.20 -15.10
CA LEU A 152 -11.53 16.08 -14.19
C LEU A 152 -10.21 15.69 -13.53
N ALA A 153 -9.13 15.62 -14.31
CA ALA A 153 -7.78 15.38 -13.84
C ALA A 153 -7.32 16.40 -12.77
N ARG A 154 -7.69 17.67 -12.94
CA ARG A 154 -7.37 18.73 -11.97
C ARG A 154 -8.22 18.65 -10.70
N MET A 155 -9.44 18.11 -10.79
CA MET A 155 -10.37 17.97 -9.67
C MET A 155 -10.20 16.66 -8.87
N ILE A 156 -9.26 15.79 -9.26
CA ILE A 156 -8.97 14.53 -8.55
C ILE A 156 -8.76 14.76 -7.05
N PRO A 157 -7.95 15.74 -6.60
CA PRO A 157 -7.68 15.90 -5.17
C PRO A 157 -8.96 16.19 -4.37
N GLU A 158 -9.82 17.06 -4.88
CA GLU A 158 -11.09 17.42 -4.25
C GLU A 158 -12.07 16.25 -4.25
N ILE A 159 -12.18 15.52 -5.36
CA ILE A 159 -13.04 14.32 -5.45
C ILE A 159 -12.52 13.24 -4.50
N TRP A 160 -11.21 13.04 -4.44
CA TRP A 160 -10.60 12.06 -3.55
C TRP A 160 -10.85 12.43 -2.10
N GLN A 161 -10.65 13.69 -1.71
CA GLN A 161 -10.93 14.17 -0.35
C GLN A 161 -12.42 14.06 0.01
N ALA A 162 -13.33 14.39 -0.91
CA ALA A 162 -14.77 14.27 -0.69
C ALA A 162 -15.24 12.80 -0.59
N THR A 163 -14.58 11.90 -1.34
CA THR A 163 -14.94 10.47 -1.38
C THR A 163 -14.33 9.69 -0.21
N PHE A 164 -13.12 10.06 0.22
CA PHE A 164 -12.32 9.26 1.15
C PHE A 164 -11.85 10.01 2.40
N GLY A 165 -12.05 11.32 2.52
CA GLY A 165 -11.59 12.16 3.64
C GLY A 165 -12.37 11.98 4.95
N ILE A 166 -12.89 10.79 5.23
CA ILE A 166 -13.57 10.47 6.48
C ILE A 166 -12.50 10.28 7.57
N SER A 167 -12.53 11.16 8.57
CA SER A 167 -11.71 11.02 9.77
C SER A 167 -12.48 10.26 10.85
N TYR A 168 -11.79 9.38 11.57
CA TYR A 168 -12.32 8.70 12.74
C TYR A 168 -11.69 9.33 13.98
N ASP A 169 -12.50 9.63 15.00
CA ASP A 169 -11.96 9.96 16.32
C ASP A 169 -11.47 8.65 16.97
N VAL A 170 -10.15 8.42 16.90
CA VAL A 170 -9.53 7.20 17.41
C VAL A 170 -8.76 7.51 18.69
N LYS A 171 -9.27 7.02 19.83
CA LYS A 171 -8.57 7.09 21.10
C LYS A 171 -7.52 5.98 21.18
N ILE A 172 -6.26 6.34 20.96
CA ILE A 172 -5.12 5.42 21.01
C ILE A 172 -4.58 5.32 22.45
N PRO A 173 -4.60 4.14 23.10
CA PRO A 173 -4.04 3.97 24.45
C PRO A 173 -2.53 4.21 24.47
N GLU A 174 -2.03 4.83 25.55
CA GLU A 174 -0.59 4.99 25.81
C GLU A 174 0.12 3.63 25.92
N LYS A 175 -0.40 2.78 26.81
CA LYS A 175 0.10 1.43 27.04
C LYS A 175 -1.03 0.40 26.98
N VAL A 176 -0.68 -0.82 26.58
CA VAL A 176 -1.55 -1.99 26.61
C VAL A 176 -0.83 -3.11 27.35
N VAL A 177 -1.52 -3.75 28.30
CA VAL A 177 -0.97 -4.89 29.04
C VAL A 177 -1.52 -6.18 28.45
N ILE A 178 -0.63 -7.01 27.88
CA ILE A 178 -0.97 -8.31 27.29
C ILE A 178 -0.74 -9.37 28.37
N LYS A 179 -1.82 -10.01 28.85
CA LYS A 179 -1.81 -10.87 30.05
C LYS A 179 -2.49 -12.23 29.86
N GLU A 180 -2.90 -12.54 28.65
CA GLU A 180 -3.65 -13.75 28.28
C GLU A 180 -2.76 -15.01 28.36
N LEU A 181 -1.43 -14.86 28.31
CA LEU A 181 -0.46 -15.96 28.26
C LEU A 181 0.69 -15.74 29.27
N THR A 182 0.42 -15.91 30.56
CA THR A 182 1.40 -15.63 31.63
C THR A 182 1.86 -16.87 32.40
N GLU A 183 1.81 -18.06 31.79
CA GLU A 183 2.19 -19.31 32.49
C GLU A 183 3.67 -19.30 32.95
N ARG A 184 4.59 -18.88 32.07
CA ARG A 184 6.05 -18.86 32.34
C ARG A 184 6.62 -17.44 32.49
N PHE A 185 6.00 -16.46 31.87
CA PHE A 185 6.48 -15.07 31.83
C PHE A 185 5.42 -14.13 32.41
N GLU A 186 5.87 -12.97 32.88
CA GLU A 186 5.02 -11.87 33.30
C GLU A 186 4.25 -11.26 32.10
N PRO A 187 3.16 -10.49 32.35
CA PRO A 187 2.49 -9.74 31.29
C PRO A 187 3.47 -8.83 30.52
N VAL A 188 3.23 -8.66 29.21
CA VAL A 188 3.97 -7.69 28.41
C VAL A 188 3.33 -6.32 28.60
N GLU A 189 4.10 -5.34 29.05
CA GLU A 189 3.73 -3.92 28.97
C GLU A 189 4.12 -3.38 27.59
N PHE A 190 3.13 -3.20 26.72
CA PHE A 190 3.35 -2.71 25.35
C PHE A 190 3.13 -1.20 25.27
N GLU A 191 4.16 -0.47 24.87
CA GLU A 191 4.15 0.99 24.61
C GLU A 191 3.38 1.31 23.31
N HIS A 192 2.07 1.08 23.33
CA HIS A 192 1.19 1.11 22.16
C HIS A 192 1.22 2.44 21.40
N ARG A 193 1.04 3.58 22.09
CA ARG A 193 1.05 4.90 21.45
C ARG A 193 2.40 5.22 20.83
N LYS A 194 3.49 4.92 21.53
CA LYS A 194 4.86 5.16 21.06
C LYS A 194 5.16 4.44 19.75
N VAL A 195 4.72 3.18 19.62
CA VAL A 195 4.89 2.41 18.37
C VAL A 195 4.06 3.01 17.24
N TYR A 196 2.80 3.37 17.51
CA TYR A 196 1.95 4.04 16.53
C TYR A 196 2.57 5.35 16.02
N ASP A 197 2.98 6.25 16.92
CA ASP A 197 3.54 7.56 16.56
C ASP A 197 4.84 7.39 15.74
N TYR A 198 5.66 6.39 16.08
CA TYR A 198 6.86 6.05 15.31
C TYR A 198 6.50 5.63 13.87
N LEU A 199 5.49 4.77 13.69
CA LEU A 199 5.06 4.31 12.36
C LEU A 199 4.52 5.46 11.52
N VAL A 200 3.66 6.32 12.09
CA VAL A 200 3.10 7.50 11.41
C VAL A 200 4.23 8.43 10.95
N LYS A 201 5.20 8.70 11.82
CA LYS A 201 6.36 9.54 11.49
C LYS A 201 7.22 8.95 10.36
N LYS A 202 7.32 7.63 10.24
CA LYS A 202 8.11 6.97 9.18
C LYS A 202 7.49 7.05 7.79
N ILE A 203 6.19 7.27 7.70
CA ILE A 203 5.46 7.44 6.43
C ILE A 203 5.10 8.91 6.17
N GLU A 204 5.45 9.82 7.07
CA GLU A 204 5.19 11.24 6.94
C GLU A 204 5.85 11.79 5.65
N GLY A 205 5.06 12.49 4.83
CA GLY A 205 5.52 13.03 3.55
C GLY A 205 5.54 12.04 2.38
N ASP A 206 5.34 10.74 2.62
CA ASP A 206 5.21 9.76 1.54
C ASP A 206 3.86 9.92 0.84
N LYS A 207 3.90 10.25 -0.46
CA LYS A 207 2.71 10.53 -1.26
C LYS A 207 1.89 9.28 -1.57
N LEU A 208 2.53 8.12 -1.66
CA LEU A 208 1.83 6.85 -1.90
C LEU A 208 1.08 6.43 -0.64
N ALA A 209 1.73 6.47 0.53
CA ALA A 209 1.10 6.20 1.81
C ALA A 209 -0.03 7.19 2.09
N GLY A 210 0.19 8.50 1.89
CA GLY A 210 -0.84 9.52 2.10
C GLY A 210 -2.06 9.37 1.19
N TYR A 211 -1.87 8.84 -0.02
CA TYR A 211 -2.98 8.59 -0.96
C TYR A 211 -3.71 7.26 -0.71
N PHE A 212 -3.02 6.22 -0.23
CA PHE A 212 -3.63 4.90 -0.02
C PHE A 212 -4.11 4.66 1.41
N HIS A 213 -3.59 5.37 2.41
CA HIS A 213 -4.03 5.30 3.81
C HIS A 213 -5.00 6.45 4.11
N GLN A 214 -6.30 6.20 3.87
CA GLN A 214 -7.38 7.19 3.89
C GLN A 214 -7.62 7.85 5.25
N SER A 215 -7.24 7.17 6.32
CA SER A 215 -7.42 7.62 7.69
C SER A 215 -6.33 7.04 8.59
N GLU A 216 -6.11 7.69 9.72
CA GLU A 216 -5.29 7.15 10.82
C GLU A 216 -5.69 5.71 11.18
N ALA A 217 -6.99 5.43 11.12
CA ALA A 217 -7.56 4.12 11.42
C ALA A 217 -7.17 3.02 10.40
N THR A 218 -6.72 3.39 9.19
CA THR A 218 -6.17 2.43 8.21
C THR A 218 -4.83 1.87 8.71
N ILE A 219 -4.02 2.69 9.37
CA ILE A 219 -2.73 2.28 9.94
C ILE A 219 -2.96 1.27 11.07
N CYS A 220 -4.02 1.45 11.87
CA CYS A 220 -4.41 0.51 12.92
C CYS A 220 -4.61 -0.91 12.36
N GLN A 221 -5.12 -1.06 11.14
CA GLN A 221 -5.32 -2.37 10.50
C GLN A 221 -4.02 -3.10 10.11
N GLY A 222 -2.86 -2.44 10.19
CA GLY A 222 -1.55 -3.09 10.06
C GLY A 222 -1.30 -4.15 11.15
N CYS A 223 -1.88 -3.94 12.33
CA CYS A 223 -1.87 -4.91 13.44
C CYS A 223 -3.27 -5.45 13.73
N HIS A 224 -4.29 -4.57 13.79
CA HIS A 224 -5.69 -4.92 14.00
C HIS A 224 -6.37 -5.35 12.70
N HIS A 225 -5.84 -6.43 12.14
CA HIS A 225 -6.19 -6.90 10.83
C HIS A 225 -7.52 -7.71 10.83
N ASN A 226 -8.17 -7.84 9.67
CA ASN A 226 -9.35 -8.70 9.47
C ASN A 226 -10.58 -8.31 10.32
N SER A 227 -10.58 -7.10 10.90
CA SER A 227 -11.74 -6.44 11.46
C SER A 227 -12.03 -5.14 10.67
N PRO A 228 -13.29 -4.68 10.65
CA PRO A 228 -13.61 -3.36 10.14
C PRO A 228 -12.76 -2.28 10.82
N VAL A 229 -12.48 -1.20 10.09
CA VAL A 229 -11.84 -0.01 10.65
C VAL A 229 -12.73 0.54 11.77
N SER A 230 -12.23 0.58 13.01
CA SER A 230 -12.95 1.09 14.17
C SER A 230 -12.00 1.73 15.18
N GLY A 231 -12.52 2.59 16.05
CA GLY A 231 -11.76 3.12 17.19
C GLY A 231 -11.56 2.12 18.34
N GLN A 232 -12.16 0.93 18.26
CA GLN A 232 -12.08 -0.13 19.27
C GLN A 232 -11.94 -1.49 18.58
N PRO A 233 -10.72 -1.87 18.19
CA PRO A 233 -10.47 -3.14 17.54
C PRO A 233 -10.68 -4.32 18.50
N PRO A 234 -11.06 -5.51 18.00
CA PRO A 234 -11.18 -6.70 18.83
C PRO A 234 -9.82 -7.15 19.37
N GLN A 235 -9.84 -7.87 20.49
CA GLN A 235 -8.64 -8.50 21.05
C GLN A 235 -8.15 -9.65 20.16
N CYS A 236 -6.85 -9.87 20.08
CA CYS A 236 -6.25 -10.94 19.26
C CYS A 236 -6.86 -12.31 19.57
N GLY A 237 -7.13 -12.59 20.84
CA GLY A 237 -7.70 -13.86 21.31
C GLY A 237 -9.12 -14.16 20.82
N SER A 238 -9.87 -13.18 20.30
CA SER A 238 -11.20 -13.42 19.73
C SER A 238 -11.15 -14.30 18.48
N CYS A 239 -10.02 -14.27 17.76
CA CYS A 239 -9.79 -15.06 16.55
C CYS A 239 -8.63 -16.04 16.71
N HIS A 240 -7.55 -15.65 17.40
CA HIS A 240 -6.38 -16.49 17.66
C HIS A 240 -6.52 -17.30 18.95
N GLY A 241 -7.67 -17.95 19.16
CA GLY A 241 -8.02 -18.58 20.44
C GLY A 241 -7.18 -19.79 20.85
N LYS A 242 -7.45 -20.27 22.08
CA LYS A 242 -7.06 -21.59 22.60
C LYS A 242 -8.32 -22.47 22.67
N PRO A 243 -8.34 -23.68 22.08
CA PRO A 243 -7.28 -24.30 21.28
C PRO A 243 -7.13 -23.66 19.89
N PHE A 244 -5.99 -23.92 19.24
CA PHE A 244 -5.79 -23.59 17.83
C PHE A 244 -6.89 -24.22 17.00
N ASN A 245 -7.45 -23.44 16.07
CA ASN A 245 -8.48 -23.95 15.18
C ASN A 245 -7.84 -24.57 13.93
N GLU A 246 -7.73 -25.90 13.93
CA GLU A 246 -7.15 -26.68 12.82
C GLU A 246 -7.86 -26.46 11.47
N LYS A 247 -9.11 -25.96 11.48
CA LYS A 247 -9.85 -25.62 10.27
C LYS A 247 -9.41 -24.29 9.64
N TYR A 248 -8.69 -23.44 10.38
CA TYR A 248 -8.19 -22.16 9.90
C TYR A 248 -6.66 -22.13 10.02
N LEU A 249 -5.99 -22.90 9.16
CA LEU A 249 -4.53 -23.06 9.14
C LEU A 249 -3.75 -21.74 8.98
N HIS A 250 -4.39 -20.70 8.42
CA HIS A 250 -3.78 -19.37 8.24
C HIS A 250 -3.83 -18.50 9.51
N ALA A 251 -4.58 -18.89 10.54
CA ALA A 251 -4.68 -18.17 11.81
C ALA A 251 -3.88 -18.91 12.90
N PRO A 252 -2.63 -18.50 13.21
CA PRO A 252 -1.86 -19.14 14.28
C PRO A 252 -2.56 -19.03 15.63
N GLY A 253 -2.25 -19.92 16.58
CA GLY A 253 -2.71 -19.75 17.97
C GLY A 253 -2.11 -18.48 18.62
N LEU A 254 -2.71 -18.00 19.71
CA LEU A 254 -2.41 -16.69 20.32
C LEU A 254 -0.91 -16.39 20.52
N LYS A 255 -0.14 -17.36 21.03
CA LYS A 255 1.32 -17.21 21.22
C LYS A 255 2.03 -16.95 19.89
N GLY A 256 1.68 -17.71 18.86
CA GLY A 256 2.23 -17.57 17.53
C GLY A 256 1.80 -16.27 16.85
N ALA A 257 0.57 -15.80 17.11
CA ALA A 257 0.08 -14.52 16.61
C ALA A 257 0.92 -13.36 17.16
N TYR A 258 1.13 -13.29 18.48
CA TYR A 258 1.98 -12.25 19.09
C TYR A 258 3.42 -12.31 18.60
N HIS A 259 4.06 -13.48 18.65
CA HIS A 259 5.48 -13.59 18.28
C HIS A 259 5.69 -13.29 16.79
N ARG A 260 4.83 -13.78 15.89
CA ARG A 260 4.97 -13.49 14.45
C ARG A 260 4.76 -12.01 14.15
N GLN A 261 3.77 -11.37 14.75
CA GLN A 261 3.50 -9.95 14.51
C GLN A 261 4.60 -9.05 15.09
N CYS A 262 4.95 -9.21 16.37
CA CYS A 262 5.92 -8.34 17.04
C CYS A 262 7.33 -8.53 16.47
N MET A 263 7.82 -9.78 16.47
CA MET A 263 9.19 -10.08 16.04
C MET A 263 9.34 -9.89 14.53
N GLY A 264 8.30 -10.23 13.76
CA GLY A 264 8.28 -10.04 12.31
C GLY A 264 8.39 -8.57 11.94
N CYS A 265 7.58 -7.69 12.55
CA CYS A 265 7.67 -6.26 12.34
C CYS A 265 9.07 -5.73 12.67
N HIS A 266 9.68 -6.17 13.78
CA HIS A 266 11.04 -5.77 14.14
C HIS A 266 12.07 -6.18 13.07
N VAL A 267 11.98 -7.39 12.52
CA VAL A 267 12.87 -7.83 11.42
C VAL A 267 12.69 -6.99 10.17
N GLU A 268 11.44 -6.86 9.69
CA GLU A 268 11.12 -6.16 8.45
C GLU A 268 11.48 -4.66 8.50
N MET A 269 11.38 -4.06 9.69
CA MET A 269 11.74 -2.67 9.93
C MET A 269 13.18 -2.47 10.41
N GLY A 270 13.99 -3.52 10.54
CA GLY A 270 15.36 -3.43 11.03
C GLY A 270 15.49 -2.84 12.43
N ILE A 271 14.54 -3.14 13.32
CA ILE A 271 14.55 -2.71 14.72
C ILE A 271 15.46 -3.64 15.52
N GLU A 272 16.54 -3.08 16.05
CA GLU A 272 17.54 -3.84 16.81
C GLU A 272 17.10 -4.20 18.23
N LYS A 273 16.23 -3.38 18.84
CA LYS A 273 15.82 -3.52 20.25
C LYS A 273 14.30 -3.45 20.42
N PRO A 274 13.70 -4.36 21.22
CA PRO A 274 14.33 -5.54 21.82
C PRO A 274 14.76 -6.54 20.74
N ALA A 275 15.90 -7.19 20.96
CA ALA A 275 16.39 -8.21 20.05
C ALA A 275 15.46 -9.43 20.11
N ASN A 276 15.15 -10.01 18.95
CA ASN A 276 14.23 -11.15 18.86
C ASN A 276 14.67 -12.41 19.65
N VAL A 277 15.97 -12.51 19.93
CA VAL A 277 16.55 -13.60 20.75
C VAL A 277 16.56 -13.28 22.25
N GLU A 278 16.27 -12.04 22.63
CA GLU A 278 16.25 -11.57 24.01
C GLU A 278 14.83 -11.62 24.58
N CYS A 279 14.44 -12.79 25.12
CA CYS A 279 13.12 -13.02 25.70
C CYS A 279 12.71 -11.94 26.72
N ALA A 280 13.65 -11.56 27.59
CA ALA A 280 13.46 -10.57 28.65
C ALA A 280 13.28 -9.14 28.12
N GLY A 281 13.63 -8.87 26.86
CA GLY A 281 13.40 -7.57 26.22
C GLY A 281 11.92 -7.27 25.96
N CYS A 282 11.06 -8.29 26.00
CA CYS A 282 9.61 -8.15 25.85
C CYS A 282 8.83 -8.57 27.11
N HIS A 283 9.24 -9.67 27.76
CA HIS A 283 8.55 -10.22 28.92
C HIS A 283 9.52 -10.84 29.93
N ILE A 284 9.35 -10.52 31.21
CA ILE A 284 10.22 -11.01 32.29
C ILE A 284 9.84 -12.44 32.65
N GLU A 285 10.81 -13.33 32.83
CA GLU A 285 10.54 -14.70 33.29
C GLU A 285 10.06 -14.66 34.74
N LYS A 286 8.95 -15.35 35.04
CA LYS A 286 8.46 -15.42 36.41
C LYS A 286 9.49 -16.15 37.26
N LYS A 287 9.77 -15.62 38.45
CA LYS A 287 10.52 -16.36 39.46
C LYS A 287 9.72 -17.62 39.80
N GLN A 288 10.32 -18.79 39.61
CA GLN A 288 9.71 -20.04 40.08
C GLN A 288 9.63 -19.96 41.63
N PRO A 289 8.50 -20.40 42.22
CA PRO A 289 8.38 -20.49 43.68
C PRO A 289 9.42 -21.47 44.26
#